data_AF-A0A6N1Y9R8-F1
#
_entry.id   AF-A0A6N1Y9R8-F1
#
_cell.length_a   1.000
_cell.length_b   1.000
_cell.length_c   1.000
_cell.angle_alpha   90.00
_cell.angle_beta   90.00
_cell.angle_gamma   90.00
#
_symmetry.space_group_name_H-M   'P 1'
#
loop_
_entity.id
_entity.type
_entity.pdbx_description
1 polymer ?
#
loop_
_entity_poly.entity_id
_entity_poly.type
_entity_poly.pdbx_seq_one_letter_code
_entity_poly.pdbx_strand_id
1 'polypeptide(L)' 'MQQNRKDYRKKFTSTGVMFLAGELLSFVSYDVSVKGVQIELVPVNGVRNNT' A
#
# COMPACT_ATOMS: atom_id res chain seq x y z
N MET A 1 -2.87 -24.26 6.44
CA MET A 1 -2.25 -24.17 5.10
C MET A 1 -1.12 -23.15 5.15
N GLN A 2 0.14 -23.59 5.09
CA GLN A 2 1.30 -22.69 5.13
C GLN A 2 1.39 -21.92 3.82
N GLN A 3 1.34 -20.58 3.89
CA GLN A 3 1.67 -19.72 2.76
C GLN A 3 3.16 -19.88 2.48
N ASN A 4 3.49 -20.72 1.50
CA ASN A 4 4.85 -20.86 1.00
C ASN A 4 5.18 -19.61 0.16
N ARG A 5 5.37 -18.45 0.81
CA ARG A 5 5.84 -17.24 0.12
C ARG A 5 7.28 -17.51 -0.31
N LYS A 6 7.50 -17.63 -1.62
CA LYS A 6 8.81 -17.96 -2.22
C LYS A 6 9.89 -16.92 -1.95
N ASP A 7 9.52 -15.68 -1.60
CA ASP A 7 10.47 -14.59 -1.39
C ASP A 7 10.36 -14.02 0.04
N TYR A 8 11.51 -13.81 0.68
CA TYR A 8 11.62 -13.14 1.98
C TYR A 8 11.01 -11.74 1.94
N ARG A 9 10.28 -11.38 2.99
CA ARG A 9 9.69 -10.04 3.18
C ARG A 9 10.28 -9.39 4.41
N LYS A 10 10.96 -8.25 4.22
CA LYS A 10 11.55 -7.45 5.30
C LYS A 10 10.50 -6.50 5.85
N LYS A 11 10.34 -6.47 7.17
CA LYS A 11 9.54 -5.44 7.84
C LYS A 11 10.11 -4.06 7.52
N PHE A 12 9.28 -3.20 6.96
CA PHE A 12 9.66 -1.88 6.47
C PHE A 12 8.42 -0.99 6.47
N THR A 13 8.39 -0.06 7.41
CA THR A 13 7.30 0.91 7.55
C THR A 13 7.74 2.24 6.94
N SER A 14 6.98 2.68 5.94
CA SER A 14 7.21 3.94 5.23
C SER A 14 5.89 4.45 4.68
N THR A 15 5.80 5.76 4.48
CA THR A 15 4.67 6.40 3.80
C THR A 15 4.99 6.57 2.31
N GLY A 16 3.95 6.55 1.48
CA GLY A 16 4.12 6.76 0.04
C GLY A 16 2.82 7.12 -0.66
N VAL A 17 2.89 7.23 -1.98
CA VAL A 17 1.77 7.54 -2.86
C VAL A 17 1.62 6.46 -3.92
N MET A 18 0.40 5.99 -4.14
CA MET A 18 0.02 5.05 -5.20
C MET A 18 -0.90 5.75 -6.21
N PHE A 19 -0.62 5.58 -7.49
CA PHE A 19 -1.54 6.01 -8.55
C PHE A 19 -2.47 4.85 -8.90
N LEU A 20 -3.77 5.02 -8.66
CA LEU A 20 -4.79 3.99 -8.90
C LEU A 20 -6.05 4.65 -9.47
N ALA A 21 -6.56 4.12 -10.59
CA ALA A 21 -7.79 4.60 -11.24
C ALA A 21 -7.83 6.12 -11.52
N GLY A 22 -6.68 6.74 -11.79
CA GLY A 22 -6.59 8.19 -12.04
C GLY A 22 -6.39 9.05 -10.79
N GLU A 23 -6.37 8.44 -9.60
CA GLU A 23 -6.21 9.14 -8.32
C GLU A 23 -4.86 8.84 -7.67
N LEU A 24 -4.33 9.83 -6.96
CA LEU A 24 -3.16 9.67 -6.09
C LEU A 24 -3.64 9.37 -4.67
N LEU A 25 -3.33 8.18 -4.18
CA LEU A 25 -3.73 7.69 -2.87
C LEU A 25 -2.50 7.57 -1.97
N SER A 26 -2.58 8.14 -0.77
CA SER A 26 -1.56 7.94 0.25
C SER A 26 -1.64 6.53 0.84
N PHE A 27 -0.49 5.94 1.17
CA PHE A 27 -0.43 4.62 1.81
C PHE A 27 0.64 4.56 2.91
N VAL A 28 0.53 3.55 3.77
CA VAL A 28 1.58 3.11 4.70
C VAL A 28 1.99 1.68 4.35
N SER A 29 3.30 1.41 4.27
CA SER A 29 3.82 0.06 4.03
C SER A 29 4.00 -0.73 5.32
N TYR A 30 3.84 -2.04 5.23
CA TYR A 30 4.12 -2.97 6.33
C TYR A 30 5.43 -3.74 6.12
N ASP A 31 5.62 -4.23 4.89
CA ASP A 31 6.81 -4.96 4.51
C ASP A 31 7.02 -4.94 2.99
N VAL A 32 8.26 -5.21 2.60
CA VAL A 32 8.73 -5.21 1.22
C VAL A 32 9.45 -6.53 0.91
N SER A 33 9.31 -7.02 -0.31
CA SER A 33 10.24 -7.96 -0.94
C SER A 33 10.77 -7.37 -2.24
N VAL A 34 11.72 -8.07 -2.86
CA VAL A 34 12.22 -7.76 -4.21
C VAL A 34 11.09 -7.68 -5.25
N LYS A 35 10.00 -8.42 -5.05
CA LYS A 35 8.89 -8.51 -6.01
C LYS A 35 7.62 -7.74 -5.63
N GLY A 36 7.61 -7.04 -4.49
CA GLY A 36 6.44 -6.23 -4.15
C GLY A 36 6.35 -5.79 -2.70
N VAL A 37 5.41 -4.88 -2.46
CA VAL A 37 5.16 -4.24 -1.16
C VAL A 37 3.75 -4.57 -0.68
N GLN A 38 3.60 -4.76 0.63
CA GLN A 38 2.30 -4.86 1.29
C GLN A 38 2.02 -3.51 1.91
N ILE A 39 0.92 -2.89 1.50
CA ILE A 39 0.53 -1.53 1.90
C ILE A 39 -0.90 -1.54 2.45
N GLU A 40 -1.22 -0.53 3.23
CA GLU A 40 -2.58 -0.11 3.54
C GLU A 40 -2.81 1.29 2.99
N LEU A 41 -3.92 1.47 2.29
CA LEU A 41 -4.36 2.77 1.81
C LEU A 41 -4.86 3.60 2.98
N VAL A 42 -4.40 4.84 3.07
CA VAL A 42 -4.93 5.80 4.04
C VAL A 42 -6.27 6.31 3.47
N PRO A 43 -7.37 6.19 4.21
CA PRO A 43 -8.65 6.75 3.78
C PRO A 43 -8.48 8.24 3.51
N VAL A 44 -8.90 8.69 2.32
CA VAL A 44 -9.10 10.11 2.08
C VAL A 44 -10.33 10.49 2.91
N ASN A 45 -10.11 11.17 4.05
CA ASN A 45 -11.21 11.69 4.86
C ASN A 45 -12.15 12.48 3.94
N GLY A 46 -13.39 11.99 3.80
CA GLY A 46 -14.29 12.31 2.70
C GLY A 46 -14.40 13.79 2.38
N VAL A 47 -13.68 14.23 1.35
CA VAL A 47 -14.07 15.42 0.61
C VAL A 47 -15.08 14.93 -0.42
N ARG A 48 -16.36 15.04 -0.07
CA ARG A 48 -17.44 14.99 -1.07
C ARG A 48 -17.22 16.18 -1.99
N ASN A 49 -16.58 15.96 -3.13
CA ASN A 49 -16.57 16.92 -4.21
C ASN A 49 -17.98 16.94 -4.80
N ASN A 50 -18.88 17.76 -4.23
CA ASN A 50 -20.09 18.18 -4.91
C ASN A 50 -19.64 18.98 -6.14
N THR A 51 -19.66 18.33 -7.30
CA THR A 51 -19.60 18.98 -8.61
C THR A 51 -21.00 18.95 -9.20
#